data_AF-A0AAV3GT85-F1
#
_entry.id   AF-A0AAV3GT85-F1
#
_cell.length_a   1.000
_cell.length_b   1.000
_cell.length_c   1.000
_cell.angle_alpha   90.00
_cell.angle_beta   90.00
_cell.angle_gamma   90.00
#
_symmetry.space_group_name_H-M   'P 1'
#
loop_
_entity.id
_entity.type
_entity.pdbx_description
1 polymer ?
#
loop_
_entity_poly.entity_id
_entity_poly.type
_entity_poly.pdbx_seq_one_letter_code
_entity_poly.pdbx_strand_id
1 'polypeptide(L)'
;TLDNTGNAEIAQDYYINKSLDTKRHLKDTETDQLQNQVLLDNFVEIMKEDSINTFVPEKVLSLIKTFSNTYEEAQQTVTTIHKAKHKAEELEKTVVVYEELESYGIDADKGLYMTLLKAYQKQKTEKVNNLQNLIFVYVKNWFIEKAIAAKLANE
;
A
#
# COMPACT_ATOMS: atom_id res chain seq x y z
N THR A 1 -45.85 13.48 -9.13
CA THR A 1 -45.52 12.04 -8.99
C THR A 1 -44.20 11.94 -8.27
N LEU A 2 -44.16 11.10 -7.22
CA LEU A 2 -42.99 10.51 -6.51
C LEU A 2 -41.81 10.17 -7.46
N ASP A 3 -40.54 9.98 -7.11
CA ASP A 3 -39.71 10.05 -5.89
C ASP A 3 -38.25 9.66 -6.32
N ASN A 4 -37.25 10.10 -5.53
CA ASN A 4 -35.89 9.57 -5.25
C ASN A 4 -34.89 9.15 -6.34
N THR A 5 -33.67 9.72 -6.24
CA THR A 5 -32.38 9.09 -5.82
C THR A 5 -31.27 10.11 -6.15
N GLY A 6 -30.52 10.71 -5.22
CA GLY A 6 -29.66 10.07 -4.23
C GLY A 6 -28.36 9.59 -4.87
N ASN A 7 -27.21 10.15 -4.44
CA ASN A 7 -25.80 9.78 -4.74
C ASN A 7 -25.13 10.68 -5.82
N ALA A 8 -23.94 11.28 -5.65
CA ALA A 8 -23.03 11.49 -4.53
C ALA A 8 -21.97 12.49 -5.03
N GLU A 9 -22.12 13.79 -4.74
CA GLU A 9 -21.00 14.74 -4.86
C GLU A 9 -20.29 14.78 -3.52
N ILE A 10 -19.28 13.92 -3.34
CA ILE A 10 -18.42 13.97 -2.16
C ILE A 10 -16.97 13.97 -2.62
N ALA A 11 -16.23 14.93 -2.06
CA ALA A 11 -14.77 15.01 -1.95
C ALA A 11 -13.97 15.81 -2.99
N GLN A 12 -14.39 17.04 -3.34
CA GLN A 12 -13.46 18.00 -3.98
C GLN A 12 -13.16 19.28 -3.18
N ASP A 13 -13.87 19.56 -2.07
CA ASP A 13 -13.78 20.86 -1.38
C ASP A 13 -12.94 20.88 -0.09
N TYR A 14 -11.89 20.05 0.04
CA TYR A 14 -10.99 20.10 1.20
C TYR A 14 -9.70 20.92 0.98
N TYR A 15 -9.64 21.78 -0.04
CA TYR A 15 -8.49 22.67 -0.21
C TYR A 15 -8.93 24.12 -0.38
N ILE A 16 -8.50 24.92 0.60
CA ILE A 16 -8.26 26.38 0.57
C ILE A 16 -9.14 27.14 1.57
N ASN A 17 -8.70 27.18 2.82
CA ASN A 17 -8.78 28.41 3.62
C ASN A 17 -7.65 28.45 4.66
N LYS A 18 -6.40 28.67 4.20
CA LYS A 18 -5.24 28.85 5.07
C LYS A 18 -4.89 30.34 5.12
N SER A 19 -5.52 31.05 6.05
CA SER A 19 -5.21 32.44 6.37
C SER A 19 -5.14 32.64 7.89
N LEU A 20 -3.91 32.87 8.37
CA LEU A 20 -3.52 33.60 9.59
C LEU A 20 -3.81 32.99 10.98
N ASP A 21 -2.83 32.24 11.54
CA ASP A 21 -2.53 32.26 13.00
C ASP A 21 -1.16 31.61 13.34
N THR A 22 -0.08 32.39 13.39
CA THR A 22 1.30 31.89 13.58
C THR A 22 1.66 31.47 15.02
N LYS A 23 0.71 31.45 15.97
CA LYS A 23 0.93 30.89 17.33
C LYS A 23 0.07 29.68 17.68
N ARG A 24 -0.94 29.36 16.87
CA ARG A 24 -1.78 28.14 17.04
C ARG A 24 -1.08 26.87 16.53
N HIS A 25 -0.20 27.04 15.55
CA HIS A 25 0.46 25.94 14.83
C HIS A 25 1.39 25.03 15.66
N LEU A 26 1.98 25.47 16.77
CA LEU A 26 2.91 24.62 17.54
C LEU A 26 2.20 23.53 18.34
N LYS A 27 0.96 23.79 18.81
CA LYS A 27 0.15 22.81 19.54
C LYS A 27 -0.55 21.84 18.58
N ASP A 28 -0.91 22.33 17.40
CA ASP A 28 -1.42 21.51 16.29
C ASP A 28 -0.35 20.49 15.85
N THR A 29 0.94 20.87 15.75
CA THR A 29 1.99 19.93 15.32
C THR A 29 2.24 18.74 16.27
N GLU A 30 2.18 18.93 17.59
CA GLU A 30 2.37 17.83 18.55
C GLU A 30 1.15 16.89 18.56
N THR A 31 -0.04 17.48 18.46
CA THR A 31 -1.30 16.74 18.39
C THR A 31 -1.37 15.92 17.09
N ASP A 32 -0.98 16.51 15.96
CA ASP A 32 -0.91 15.84 14.65
C ASP A 32 0.11 14.69 14.65
N GLN A 33 1.27 14.89 15.29
CA GLN A 33 2.27 13.84 15.46
C GLN A 33 1.75 12.67 16.29
N LEU A 34 1.06 12.94 17.41
CA LEU A 34 0.45 11.92 18.25
C LEU A 34 -0.64 11.15 17.51
N GLN A 35 -1.52 11.86 16.78
CA GLN A 35 -2.55 11.20 15.96
C GLN A 35 -1.93 10.30 14.89
N ASN A 36 -0.91 10.79 14.17
CA ASN A 36 -0.21 10.00 13.16
C ASN A 36 0.47 8.77 13.77
N GLN A 37 1.06 8.89 14.96
CA GLN A 37 1.66 7.76 15.67
C GLN A 37 0.62 6.71 16.05
N VAL A 38 -0.54 7.13 16.59
CA VAL A 38 -1.64 6.21 16.93
C VAL A 38 -2.13 5.46 15.68
N LEU A 39 -2.29 6.14 14.54
CA LEU A 39 -2.69 5.51 13.28
C LEU A 39 -1.63 4.52 12.79
N LEU A 40 -0.34 4.88 12.84
CA LEU A 40 0.75 3.99 12.43
C LEU A 40 0.88 2.78 13.37
N ASP A 41 0.68 2.97 14.67
CA ASP A 41 0.73 1.89 15.65
C ASP A 41 -0.39 0.86 15.43
N ASN A 42 -1.57 1.31 15.01
CA ASN A 42 -2.72 0.46 14.70
C ASN A 42 -2.81 0.08 13.22
N PHE A 43 -1.83 0.45 12.39
CA PHE A 43 -1.86 0.28 10.93
C PHE A 43 -2.24 -1.13 10.50
N VAL A 44 -1.65 -2.16 11.11
CA VAL A 44 -1.90 -3.56 10.73
C VAL A 44 -3.36 -3.94 10.99
N GLU A 45 -3.93 -3.54 12.12
CA GLU A 45 -5.33 -3.84 12.45
C GLU A 45 -6.31 -3.05 11.57
N ILE A 46 -6.03 -1.76 11.34
CA ILE A 46 -6.82 -0.92 10.43
C ILE A 46 -6.89 -1.56 9.05
N MET A 47 -5.74 -2.00 8.50
CA MET A 47 -5.67 -2.58 7.16
C MET A 47 -6.32 -3.97 7.06
N LYS A 48 -6.60 -4.63 8.19
CA LYS A 48 -7.31 -5.92 8.24
C LYS A 48 -8.83 -5.77 8.29
N GLU A 49 -9.36 -4.57 8.52
CA GLU A 49 -10.81 -4.37 8.50
C GLU A 49 -11.39 -4.71 7.13
N ASP A 50 -12.54 -5.40 7.13
CA ASP A 50 -13.26 -5.84 5.92
C ASP A 50 -13.55 -4.67 4.96
N SER A 51 -13.64 -3.45 5.50
CA SER A 51 -13.89 -2.22 4.76
C SER A 51 -12.71 -1.78 3.86
N ILE A 52 -11.48 -2.23 4.14
CA ILE A 52 -10.26 -1.80 3.45
C ILE A 52 -9.87 -2.75 2.30
N ASN A 53 -10.37 -4.00 2.31
CA ASN A 53 -10.21 -5.02 1.26
C ASN A 53 -8.82 -5.02 0.59
N THR A 54 -7.77 -5.35 1.36
CA THR A 54 -6.40 -5.48 0.85
C THR A 54 -5.97 -6.96 0.81
N PHE A 55 -5.35 -7.38 -0.29
CA PHE A 55 -4.74 -8.72 -0.37
C PHE A 55 -3.37 -8.80 0.36
N VAL A 56 -2.84 -7.66 0.80
CA VAL A 56 -1.49 -7.59 1.38
C VAL A 56 -1.49 -8.31 2.74
N PRO A 57 -0.69 -9.36 2.94
CA PRO A 57 -0.75 -10.20 4.13
C PRO A 57 -0.18 -9.50 5.37
N GLU A 58 -0.62 -9.94 6.55
CA GLU A 58 -0.30 -9.31 7.85
C GLU A 58 1.21 -9.15 8.10
N LYS A 59 2.02 -10.14 7.71
CA LYS A 59 3.48 -10.07 7.84
C LYS A 59 4.08 -8.96 6.98
N VAL A 60 3.52 -8.71 5.80
CA VAL A 60 3.95 -7.64 4.91
C VAL A 60 3.48 -6.29 5.45
N LEU A 61 2.24 -6.19 5.94
CA LEU A 61 1.75 -4.98 6.62
C LEU A 61 2.60 -4.60 7.83
N SER A 62 3.00 -5.59 8.64
CA SER A 62 3.90 -5.40 9.78
C SER A 62 5.29 -4.90 9.36
N LEU A 63 5.80 -5.40 8.22
CA LEU A 63 7.04 -4.92 7.64
C LEU A 63 6.91 -3.47 7.18
N ILE A 64 5.83 -3.13 6.46
CA ILE A 64 5.56 -1.75 6.02
C ILE A 64 5.55 -0.81 7.22
N LYS A 65 4.75 -1.12 8.25
CA LYS A 65 4.71 -0.34 9.50
C LYS A 65 6.09 -0.09 10.09
N THR A 66 6.93 -1.13 10.16
CA THR A 66 8.27 -1.06 10.74
C THR A 66 9.19 -0.08 10.00
N PHE A 67 9.00 0.09 8.69
CA PHE A 67 9.86 0.92 7.84
C PHE A 67 9.24 2.28 7.47
N SER A 68 8.03 2.58 7.94
CA SER A 68 7.35 3.85 7.73
C SER A 68 7.49 4.77 8.94
N ASN A 69 7.66 6.07 8.70
CA ASN A 69 7.68 7.10 9.76
C ASN A 69 6.30 7.68 10.00
N THR A 70 5.40 7.58 9.02
CA THR A 70 4.03 8.09 9.11
C THR A 70 3.03 7.06 8.60
N TYR A 71 1.78 7.19 9.04
CA TYR A 71 0.67 6.42 8.52
C TYR A 71 0.49 6.62 7.00
N GLU A 72 0.67 7.86 6.53
CA GLU A 72 0.59 8.18 5.09
C GLU A 72 1.66 7.43 4.29
N GLU A 73 2.91 7.37 4.77
CA GLU A 73 3.97 6.59 4.13
C GLU A 73 3.61 5.10 4.05
N ALA A 74 3.03 4.54 5.12
CA ALA A 74 2.60 3.14 5.17
C ALA A 74 1.47 2.85 4.17
N GLN A 75 0.43 3.71 4.12
CA GLN A 75 -0.65 3.62 3.15
C GLN A 75 -0.16 3.79 1.71
N GLN A 76 0.79 4.69 1.48
CA GLN A 76 1.40 4.89 0.18
C GLN A 76 2.10 3.62 -0.29
N THR A 77 2.82 2.92 0.59
CA THR A 77 3.45 1.65 0.23
C THR A 77 2.44 0.56 -0.12
N VAL A 78 1.33 0.44 0.61
CA VAL A 78 0.26 -0.51 0.24
C VAL A 78 -0.33 -0.14 -1.13
N THR A 79 -0.62 1.13 -1.36
CA THR A 79 -1.11 1.63 -2.65
C THR A 79 -0.13 1.31 -3.78
N THR A 80 1.17 1.45 -3.54
CA THR A 80 2.22 1.10 -4.49
C THR A 80 2.21 -0.39 -4.82
N ILE A 81 2.01 -1.27 -3.84
CA ILE A 81 1.90 -2.73 -4.05
C ILE A 81 0.70 -3.07 -4.94
N HIS A 82 -0.47 -2.48 -4.66
CA HIS A 82 -1.68 -2.67 -5.49
C HIS A 82 -1.46 -2.20 -6.93
N LYS A 83 -0.89 -1.01 -7.12
CA LYS A 83 -0.54 -0.49 -8.45
C LYS A 83 0.46 -1.38 -9.18
N ALA A 84 1.44 -1.93 -8.47
CA ALA A 84 2.44 -2.82 -9.04
C ALA A 84 1.82 -4.15 -9.51
N LYS A 85 0.92 -4.74 -8.71
CA LYS A 85 0.13 -5.92 -9.10
C LYS A 85 -0.69 -5.62 -10.36
N HIS A 86 -1.53 -4.58 -10.32
CA HIS A 86 -2.37 -4.20 -11.46
C HIS A 86 -1.54 -3.96 -12.72
N LYS A 87 -0.37 -3.31 -12.59
CA LYS A 87 0.50 -3.09 -13.76
C LYS A 87 1.10 -4.38 -14.31
N ALA A 88 1.46 -5.32 -13.45
CA ALA A 88 1.93 -6.64 -13.90
C ALA A 88 0.82 -7.38 -14.67
N GLU A 89 -0.40 -7.37 -14.15
CA GLU A 89 -1.56 -8.01 -14.79
C GLU A 89 -1.90 -7.38 -16.15
N GLU A 90 -1.82 -6.05 -16.25
CA GLU A 90 -2.02 -5.32 -17.50
C GLU A 90 -0.96 -5.68 -18.56
N LEU A 91 0.31 -5.78 -18.16
CA LEU A 91 1.42 -6.08 -19.06
C LEU A 91 1.35 -7.52 -19.59
N GLU A 92 1.07 -8.48 -18.71
CA GLU A 92 0.98 -9.91 -19.05
C GLU A 92 -0.42 -10.33 -19.53
N LYS A 93 -1.38 -9.39 -19.56
CA LYS A 93 -2.79 -9.63 -19.90
C LYS A 93 -3.39 -10.81 -19.13
N THR A 94 -2.97 -10.99 -17.89
CA THR A 94 -3.30 -12.14 -17.04
C THR A 94 -3.64 -11.65 -15.64
N VAL A 95 -4.84 -11.99 -15.16
CA VAL A 95 -5.28 -11.65 -13.81
C VAL A 95 -4.85 -12.73 -12.83
N VAL A 96 -4.30 -12.31 -11.69
CA VAL A 96 -3.91 -13.18 -10.59
C VAL A 96 -4.74 -12.87 -9.36
N VAL A 97 -5.40 -13.89 -8.83
CA VAL A 97 -5.98 -13.88 -7.49
C VAL A 97 -4.86 -14.28 -6.52
N TYR A 98 -4.56 -13.43 -5.54
CA TYR A 98 -3.37 -13.60 -4.72
C TYR A 98 -3.45 -14.87 -3.86
N GLU A 99 -4.64 -15.17 -3.35
CA GLU A 99 -4.97 -16.32 -2.51
C GLU A 99 -4.84 -17.65 -3.27
N GLU A 100 -4.95 -17.63 -4.60
CA GLU A 100 -4.80 -18.84 -5.43
C GLU A 100 -3.33 -19.21 -5.67
N LEU A 101 -2.38 -18.32 -5.38
CA LEU A 101 -0.96 -18.53 -5.71
C LEU A 101 -0.34 -19.75 -5.02
N GLU A 102 -0.82 -20.11 -3.83
CA GLU A 102 -0.38 -21.33 -3.15
C GLU A 102 -0.72 -22.59 -3.96
N SER A 103 -1.85 -22.59 -4.67
CA SER A 103 -2.24 -23.73 -5.51
C SER A 103 -1.32 -23.92 -6.72
N TYR A 104 -0.65 -22.85 -7.17
CA TYR A 104 0.39 -22.89 -8.20
C TYR A 104 1.80 -23.17 -7.65
N GLY A 105 1.90 -23.52 -6.36
CA GLY A 105 3.17 -23.86 -5.69
C GLY A 105 4.01 -22.65 -5.27
N ILE A 106 3.43 -21.45 -5.23
CA ILE A 106 4.11 -20.23 -4.83
C ILE A 106 3.69 -19.83 -3.41
N ASP A 107 4.66 -19.76 -2.51
CA ASP A 107 4.51 -19.10 -1.20
C ASP A 107 4.49 -17.58 -1.43
N ALA A 108 3.29 -17.05 -1.68
CA ALA A 108 3.06 -15.67 -2.06
C ALA A 108 3.45 -14.70 -0.95
N ASP A 109 3.10 -15.02 0.30
CA ASP A 109 3.39 -14.21 1.47
C ASP A 109 4.88 -14.02 1.68
N LYS A 110 5.65 -15.12 1.64
CA LYS A 110 7.10 -15.05 1.72
C LYS A 110 7.69 -14.34 0.51
N GLY A 111 7.15 -14.57 -0.67
CA GLY A 111 7.60 -13.93 -1.92
C GLY A 111 7.47 -12.41 -1.86
N LEU A 112 6.30 -11.90 -1.49
CA LEU A 112 6.03 -10.48 -1.36
C LEU A 112 6.84 -9.86 -0.21
N TYR A 113 6.90 -10.53 0.96
CA TYR A 113 7.69 -10.08 2.11
C TYR A 113 9.17 -9.90 1.75
N MET A 114 9.78 -10.92 1.14
CA MET A 114 11.20 -10.87 0.77
C MET A 114 11.47 -9.83 -0.32
N THR A 115 10.51 -9.62 -1.23
CA THR A 115 10.62 -8.59 -2.28
C THR A 115 10.61 -7.19 -1.68
N LEU A 116 9.71 -6.92 -0.73
CA LEU A 116 9.64 -5.65 -0.04
C LEU A 116 10.86 -5.42 0.86
N LEU A 117 11.28 -6.44 1.61
CA LEU A 117 12.47 -6.39 2.46
C LEU A 117 13.73 -6.04 1.65
N LYS A 118 13.89 -6.60 0.45
CA LYS A 118 15.00 -6.25 -0.46
C LYS A 118 14.99 -4.78 -0.86
N ALA A 119 13.82 -4.19 -1.12
CA ALA A 119 13.72 -2.76 -1.44
C ALA A 119 14.17 -1.88 -0.27
N TYR A 120 13.73 -2.20 0.95
CA TYR A 120 14.16 -1.49 2.16
C TYR A 120 15.66 -1.68 2.46
N GLN A 121 16.19 -2.89 2.30
CA GLN A 121 17.62 -3.15 2.44
C GLN A 121 18.43 -2.29 1.47
N LYS A 122 18.01 -2.23 0.21
CA LYS A 122 18.69 -1.43 -0.82
C LYS A 122 18.70 0.07 -0.49
N GLN A 123 17.63 0.60 0.10
CA GLN A 123 17.59 1.98 0.58
C GLN A 123 18.63 2.26 1.67
N LYS A 124 18.96 1.25 2.50
CA LYS A 124 19.95 1.39 3.57
C LYS A 124 21.39 1.25 3.08
N THR A 125 21.62 0.51 2.01
CA THR A 125 22.98 0.22 1.50
C THR A 125 23.39 1.06 0.28
N GLU A 126 22.43 1.67 -0.42
CA GLU A 126 22.66 2.41 -1.65
C GLU A 126 21.86 3.72 -1.70
N LYS A 127 22.26 4.64 -2.59
CA LYS A 127 21.50 5.87 -2.84
C LYS A 127 20.22 5.56 -3.61
N VAL A 128 19.10 5.50 -2.90
CA VAL A 128 17.75 5.35 -3.49
C VAL A 128 17.04 6.71 -3.48
N ASN A 129 16.85 7.30 -4.65
CA ASN A 129 16.22 8.62 -4.79
C ASN A 129 14.70 8.58 -4.53
N ASN A 130 14.05 7.45 -4.82
CA ASN A 130 12.61 7.28 -4.62
C ASN A 130 12.32 5.82 -4.24
N LEU A 131 12.05 5.61 -2.94
CA LEU A 131 11.77 4.29 -2.40
C LEU A 131 10.48 3.69 -2.98
N GLN A 132 9.44 4.49 -3.15
CA GLN A 132 8.15 4.02 -3.69
C GLN A 132 8.32 3.51 -5.13
N ASN A 133 9.10 4.20 -5.96
CA ASN A 133 9.41 3.71 -7.30
C ASN A 133 10.22 2.40 -7.28
N LEU A 134 11.16 2.27 -6.33
CA LEU A 134 11.92 1.02 -6.17
C LEU A 134 11.00 -0.15 -5.77
N ILE A 135 10.14 0.06 -4.77
CA ILE A 135 9.13 -0.91 -4.33
C ILE A 135 8.22 -1.29 -5.50
N PHE A 136 7.71 -0.30 -6.24
CA PHE A 136 6.87 -0.52 -7.41
C PHE A 136 7.54 -1.45 -8.42
N VAL A 137 8.78 -1.17 -8.81
CA VAL A 137 9.53 -1.99 -9.77
C VAL A 137 9.74 -3.40 -9.24
N TYR A 138 10.15 -3.55 -7.97
CA TYR A 138 10.47 -4.85 -7.39
C TYR A 138 9.21 -5.73 -7.26
N VAL A 139 8.12 -5.16 -6.76
CA VAL A 139 6.85 -5.89 -6.60
C VAL A 139 6.25 -6.25 -7.95
N LYS A 140 6.24 -5.31 -8.91
CA LYS A 140 5.72 -5.56 -10.26
C LYS A 140 6.50 -6.70 -10.93
N ASN A 141 7.83 -6.67 -10.86
CA ASN A 141 8.66 -7.73 -11.44
C ASN A 141 8.45 -9.07 -10.73
N TRP A 142 8.29 -9.09 -9.41
CA TRP A 142 7.96 -10.32 -8.69
C TRP A 142 6.61 -10.91 -9.16
N PHE A 143 5.59 -10.08 -9.36
CA PHE A 143 4.31 -10.55 -9.90
C PHE A 143 4.47 -11.15 -11.31
N ILE A 144 5.23 -10.50 -12.20
CA ILE A 144 5.48 -11.01 -13.56
C ILE A 144 6.26 -12.32 -13.53
N GLU A 145 7.43 -12.32 -12.87
CA GLU A 145 8.43 -13.38 -12.97
C GLU A 145 8.12 -14.59 -12.09
N LYS A 146 7.24 -14.45 -11.09
CA LYS A 146 6.90 -15.50 -10.13
C LYS A 146 5.42 -15.82 -10.12
N ALA A 147 4.58 -14.85 -9.79
CA ALA A 147 3.15 -15.11 -9.56
C ALA A 147 2.41 -15.47 -10.87
N ILE A 148 2.48 -14.60 -11.87
CA ILE A 148 1.83 -14.79 -13.17
C ILE A 148 2.48 -15.94 -13.93
N ALA A 149 3.82 -16.02 -13.93
CA ALA A 149 4.55 -17.12 -14.56
C ALA A 149 4.15 -18.50 -13.99
N ALA A 150 3.95 -18.61 -12.67
CA ALA A 150 3.50 -19.86 -12.05
C ALA A 150 2.06 -20.20 -12.44
N LYS A 151 1.16 -19.23 -12.45
CA LYS A 151 -0.23 -19.44 -12.91
C LYS A 151 -0.25 -20.00 -14.34
N LEU A 152 0.42 -19.34 -15.28
CA LEU A 152 0.47 -19.75 -16.69
C LEU A 152 1.13 -21.12 -16.92
N ALA A 153 1.99 -21.58 -16.01
CA ALA A 153 2.63 -22.89 -16.10
C ALA A 153 1.75 -24.04 -15.55
N ASN A 154 0.70 -23.72 -14.79
CA ASN A 154 -0.19 -24.68 -14.15
C ASN A 154 -1.63 -24.65 -14.71
N GLU A 155 -1.89 -23.81 -15.72
CA GLU A 155 -3.12 -23.79 -16.55
C GLU A 155 -2.90 -24.53 -17.87
#